data_AF-A0A7S1GMI3-F1
#
_entry.id   AF-A0A7S1GMI3-F1
#
_cell.length_a   1.000
_cell.length_b   1.000
_cell.length_c   1.000
_cell.angle_alpha   90.00
_cell.angle_beta   90.00
_cell.angle_gamma   90.00
#
_symmetry.space_group_name_H-M   'P 1'
#
loop_
_entity.id
_entity.type
_entity.pdbx_description
1 polymer ?
#
loop_
_entity_poly.entity_id
_entity_poly.type
_entity_poly.pdbx_seq_one_letter_code
_entity_poly.pdbx_strand_id
1 'polypeptide(L)'
;HHLDQFQFRLLPEERKRDNPITILTKAFPQAARTLTTKNNASSSPLSQDDLPLHLAIMSGKSREDGIDTLLEAAPFALATRNGTHHLYPFQLAAMDSVNTLDLVYTLLLANPVMVQSGILL
;
A
#
# COMPACT_ATOMS: atom_id res chain seq x y z
N HIS A 1 -2.81 -38.48 0.60
CA HIS A 1 -2.62 -37.21 1.31
C HIS A 1 -2.55 -36.09 0.30
N HIS A 2 -3.71 -35.52 -0.02
CA HIS A 2 -3.91 -34.46 -1.00
C HIS A 2 -3.66 -33.13 -0.29
N LEU A 3 -2.64 -32.37 -0.70
CA LEU A 3 -2.50 -30.97 -0.31
C LEU A 3 -3.21 -30.12 -1.35
N ASP A 4 -4.28 -29.48 -0.91
CA ASP A 4 -4.99 -28.41 -1.61
C ASP A 4 -4.00 -27.32 -2.04
N GLN A 5 -3.60 -27.38 -3.31
CA GLN A 5 -3.13 -26.20 -4.01
C GLN A 5 -4.35 -25.31 -4.23
N PHE A 6 -4.63 -24.44 -3.27
CA PHE A 6 -5.51 -23.28 -3.47
C PHE A 6 -4.87 -22.40 -4.56
N GLN A 7 -5.11 -22.74 -5.83
CA GLN A 7 -4.96 -21.81 -6.92
C GLN A 7 -5.97 -20.69 -6.67
N PHE A 8 -5.49 -19.54 -6.20
CA PHE A 8 -6.19 -18.26 -6.31
C PHE A 8 -6.33 -17.92 -7.79
N ARG A 9 -7.25 -18.61 -8.48
CA ARG A 9 -7.57 -18.38 -9.87
C ARG A 9 -8.58 -17.25 -9.90
N LEU A 10 -8.09 -16.01 -10.03
CA LEU A 10 -8.93 -14.84 -10.27
C LEU A 10 -9.89 -15.14 -11.41
N LEU A 11 -11.20 -14.98 -11.13
CA LEU A 11 -12.24 -15.28 -12.10
C LEU A 11 -12.09 -14.36 -13.31
N PRO A 12 -12.35 -14.82 -14.54
CA PRO A 12 -12.15 -14.02 -15.75
C PRO A 12 -12.86 -12.65 -15.72
N GLU A 13 -14.02 -12.58 -15.06
CA GLU A 13 -14.84 -11.37 -14.92
C GLU A 13 -14.27 -10.35 -13.91
N GLU A 14 -13.40 -10.78 -13.00
CA GLU A 14 -12.72 -9.90 -12.05
C GLU A 14 -11.51 -9.20 -12.72
N ARG A 15 -10.83 -9.91 -13.64
CA ARG A 15 -9.66 -9.36 -14.36
C ARG A 15 -9.97 -8.19 -15.29
N LYS A 16 -11.22 -8.06 -15.75
CA LYS A 16 -11.65 -6.95 -16.63
C LYS A 16 -11.97 -5.67 -15.85
N ARG A 17 -12.22 -5.78 -14.54
CA ARG A 17 -12.62 -4.65 -13.69
C ARG A 17 -11.52 -4.21 -12.74
N ASP A 18 -10.71 -5.16 -12.27
CA ASP A 18 -9.65 -4.89 -11.32
C ASP A 18 -8.42 -4.29 -12.01
N ASN A 19 -7.86 -3.24 -11.44
CA ASN A 19 -6.59 -2.70 -11.88
C ASN A 19 -5.43 -3.68 -11.58
N PRO A 20 -4.24 -3.50 -12.20
CA PRO A 20 -3.11 -4.41 -12.01
C PRO A 20 -2.64 -4.56 -10.57
N ILE A 21 -2.66 -3.50 -9.74
CA ILE A 21 -2.29 -3.57 -8.33
C ILE A 21 -3.27 -4.47 -7.58
N THR A 22 -4.56 -4.32 -7.83
CA THR A 22 -5.61 -5.15 -7.24
C THR A 22 -5.47 -6.61 -7.64
N ILE A 23 -5.26 -6.90 -8.93
CA ILE A 23 -5.04 -8.25 -9.45
C ILE A 23 -3.84 -8.90 -8.75
N LEU A 24 -2.70 -8.20 -8.68
CA LEU A 24 -1.48 -8.73 -8.08
C LEU A 24 -1.61 -8.90 -6.56
N THR A 25 -2.26 -7.96 -5.89
CA THR A 25 -2.46 -8.01 -4.43
C THR A 25 -3.39 -9.15 -4.05
N LYS A 26 -4.48 -9.36 -4.82
CA LYS A 26 -5.37 -10.51 -4.62
C LYS A 26 -4.68 -11.84 -4.90
N ALA A 27 -3.84 -11.92 -5.93
CA ALA A 27 -3.10 -13.13 -6.27
C ALA A 27 -1.96 -13.44 -5.27
N PHE A 28 -1.31 -12.41 -4.74
CA PHE A 28 -0.14 -12.51 -3.88
C PHE A 28 -0.20 -11.52 -2.71
N PRO A 29 -1.09 -11.72 -1.73
CA PRO A 29 -1.30 -10.75 -0.64
C PRO A 29 -0.08 -10.56 0.24
N GLN A 30 0.82 -11.55 0.32
CA GLN A 30 2.07 -11.41 1.06
C GLN A 30 3.01 -10.37 0.43
N ALA A 31 2.94 -10.15 -0.88
CA ALA A 31 3.75 -9.14 -1.55
C ALA A 31 3.42 -7.73 -1.05
N ALA A 32 2.16 -7.46 -0.69
CA ALA A 32 1.73 -6.19 -0.09
C ALA A 32 2.36 -5.92 1.29
N ARG A 33 2.93 -6.95 1.93
CA ARG A 33 3.53 -6.90 3.27
C ARG A 33 5.05 -6.86 3.25
N THR A 34 5.65 -7.11 2.10
CA THR A 34 7.10 -7.22 1.96
C THR A 34 7.67 -5.84 1.68
N LEU A 35 8.68 -5.45 2.47
CA LEU A 35 9.44 -4.23 2.23
C LEU A 35 10.24 -4.35 0.93
N THR A 36 10.42 -3.24 0.24
CA THR A 36 11.32 -3.20 -0.91
C THR A 36 12.76 -3.51 -0.50
N THR A 37 13.26 -4.67 -0.92
CA THR A 37 14.69 -4.95 -0.89
C THR A 37 15.32 -4.33 -2.13
N LYS A 38 16.31 -3.44 -1.97
CA LYS A 38 17.15 -2.98 -3.09
C LYS A 38 17.74 -4.19 -3.80
N ASN A 39 17.20 -4.53 -4.97
CA ASN A 39 17.93 -5.33 -5.94
C ASN A 39 19.00 -4.40 -6.53
N ASN A 40 20.24 -4.87 -6.56
CA ASN A 40 21.47 -4.08 -6.76
C ASN A 40 21.62 -3.42 -8.16
N ALA A 41 20.52 -3.18 -8.88
CA ALA A 41 20.49 -2.78 -10.28
C ALA A 41 19.69 -1.50 -10.59
N SER A 42 19.06 -0.85 -9.61
CA SER A 42 18.30 0.39 -9.86
C SER A 42 18.65 1.47 -8.86
N SER A 43 19.30 2.53 -9.35
CA SER A 43 19.54 3.82 -8.71
C SER A 43 18.25 4.63 -8.49
N SER A 44 17.19 3.96 -8.05
CA SER A 44 15.96 4.63 -7.65
C SER A 44 16.15 5.20 -6.24
N PRO A 45 15.74 6.45 -5.97
CA PRO A 45 15.83 7.06 -4.64
C PRO A 45 14.91 6.40 -3.60
N LEU A 46 14.14 5.38 -3.99
CA LEU A 46 13.31 4.59 -3.08
C LEU A 46 14.19 3.92 -2.01
N SER A 47 13.97 4.32 -0.77
CA SER A 47 14.65 3.74 0.38
C SER A 47 14.30 2.26 0.53
N GLN A 48 15.23 1.50 1.10
CA GLN A 48 14.85 0.23 1.73
C GLN A 48 13.84 0.56 2.83
N ASP A 49 12.88 -0.34 3.05
CA ASP A 49 11.82 -0.23 4.08
C ASP A 49 10.53 0.50 3.65
N ASP A 50 10.30 0.69 2.35
CA ASP A 50 8.98 1.09 1.87
C ASP A 50 8.09 -0.12 1.60
N LEU A 51 6.86 -0.08 2.13
CA LEU A 51 5.80 -1.01 1.79
C LEU A 51 5.15 -0.61 0.46
N PRO A 52 4.52 -1.55 -0.26
CA PRO A 52 3.79 -1.25 -1.49
C PRO A 52 2.74 -0.14 -1.35
N LEU A 53 2.13 0.03 -0.17
CA LEU A 53 1.25 1.16 0.12
C LEU A 53 1.98 2.52 0.02
N HIS A 54 3.19 2.63 0.58
CA HIS A 54 3.99 3.86 0.50
C HIS A 54 4.32 4.19 -0.96
N LEU A 55 4.74 3.19 -1.72
CA LEU A 55 5.08 3.35 -3.14
C LEU A 55 3.88 3.79 -3.97
N ALA A 56 2.70 3.21 -3.71
CA ALA A 56 1.47 3.58 -4.40
C ALA A 56 1.14 5.05 -4.14
N ILE A 57 1.18 5.49 -2.88
CA ILE A 57 0.92 6.89 -2.49
C ILE A 57 1.94 7.84 -3.11
N MET A 58 3.24 7.52 -3.07
CA MET A 58 4.30 8.34 -3.67
C MET A 58 4.26 8.37 -5.20
N SER A 59 3.60 7.39 -5.82
CA SER A 59 3.38 7.35 -7.27
C SER A 59 2.06 8.02 -7.67
N GLY A 60 1.39 8.70 -6.74
CA GLY A 60 0.11 9.38 -6.97
C GLY A 60 -1.05 8.43 -7.28
N LYS A 61 -1.02 7.19 -6.78
CA LYS A 61 -2.09 6.21 -6.99
C LYS A 61 -3.30 6.55 -6.14
N SER A 62 -4.47 6.51 -6.77
CA SER A 62 -5.75 6.73 -6.11
C SER A 62 -6.33 5.45 -5.52
N ARG A 63 -7.53 5.56 -4.93
CA ARG A 63 -8.27 4.41 -4.40
C ARG A 63 -8.65 3.42 -5.50
N GLU A 64 -9.09 3.95 -6.64
CA GLU A 64 -9.45 3.18 -7.83
C GLU A 64 -8.25 2.45 -8.44
N ASP A 65 -7.03 2.95 -8.21
CA ASP A 65 -5.78 2.31 -8.59
C ASP A 65 -5.36 1.16 -7.67
N GLY A 66 -6.13 0.84 -6.63
CA GLY A 66 -5.92 -0.34 -5.78
C GLY A 66 -5.27 -0.07 -4.42
N ILE A 67 -5.27 1.19 -3.95
CA ILE A 67 -4.89 1.52 -2.57
C ILE A 67 -5.75 0.72 -1.58
N ASP A 68 -7.07 0.65 -1.79
CA ASP A 68 -7.98 -0.07 -0.89
C ASP A 68 -7.60 -1.56 -0.78
N THR A 69 -7.25 -2.19 -1.90
CA THR A 69 -6.78 -3.59 -1.92
C THR A 69 -5.46 -3.77 -1.15
N LEU A 70 -4.55 -2.81 -1.24
CA LEU A 70 -3.29 -2.83 -0.46
C LEU A 70 -3.57 -2.69 1.05
N LEU A 71 -4.51 -1.83 1.44
CA LEU A 71 -4.93 -1.66 2.82
C LEU A 71 -5.56 -2.93 3.39
N GLU A 72 -6.41 -3.61 2.62
CA GLU A 72 -6.99 -4.89 3.00
C GLU A 72 -5.92 -5.98 3.20
N ALA A 73 -4.94 -6.03 2.29
CA ALA A 73 -3.88 -7.04 2.36
C ALA A 73 -2.86 -6.78 3.50
N ALA A 74 -2.58 -5.50 3.80
CA ALA A 74 -1.56 -5.07 4.75
C ALA A 74 -2.02 -3.90 5.64
N PRO A 75 -3.02 -4.08 6.53
CA PRO A 75 -3.58 -2.99 7.32
C PRO A 75 -2.58 -2.34 8.28
N PHE A 76 -1.57 -3.09 8.75
CA PHE A 76 -0.50 -2.58 9.60
C PHE A 76 0.37 -1.51 8.90
N ALA A 77 0.34 -1.45 7.56
CA ALA A 77 1.07 -0.45 6.79
C ALA A 77 0.64 0.99 7.18
N LEU A 78 -0.61 1.19 7.59
CA LEU A 78 -1.13 2.48 8.07
C LEU A 78 -0.38 3.03 9.30
N ALA A 79 0.19 2.14 10.12
CA ALA A 79 0.98 2.49 11.30
C ALA A 79 2.48 2.32 11.07
N THR A 80 2.91 2.05 9.83
CA THR A 80 4.32 1.88 9.48
C THR A 80 4.82 3.15 8.83
N ARG A 81 5.95 3.68 9.30
CA ARG A 81 6.58 4.85 8.67
C ARG A 81 7.33 4.41 7.42
N ASN A 82 7.33 5.24 6.39
CA ASN A 82 8.12 5.00 5.20
C ASN A 82 9.63 5.16 5.50
N GLY A 83 10.48 4.50 4.70
CA GLY A 83 11.92 4.51 4.94
C GLY A 83 12.60 5.85 4.60
N THR A 84 12.04 6.60 3.65
CA THR A 84 12.69 7.80 3.09
C THR A 84 12.41 9.05 3.92
N HIS A 85 11.15 9.26 4.31
CA HIS A 85 10.70 10.49 4.98
C HIS A 85 10.33 10.27 6.45
N HIS A 86 10.31 9.01 6.89
CA HIS A 86 9.82 8.61 8.21
C HIS A 86 8.39 9.10 8.49
N LEU A 87 7.56 9.15 7.45
CA LEU A 87 6.17 9.58 7.50
C LEU A 87 5.23 8.39 7.47
N TYR A 88 4.11 8.49 8.20
CA TYR A 88 2.99 7.57 8.05
C TYR A 88 2.28 7.79 6.70
N PRO A 89 1.54 6.79 6.17
CA PRO A 89 0.88 6.89 4.87
C PRO A 89 0.02 8.14 4.70
N PHE A 90 -0.75 8.55 5.71
CA PHE A 90 -1.58 9.75 5.62
C PHE A 90 -0.77 11.05 5.55
N GLN A 91 0.38 11.09 6.23
CA GLN A 91 1.30 12.24 6.19
C GLN A 91 2.03 12.30 4.86
N LEU A 92 2.44 11.13 4.36
CA LEU A 92 3.06 10.98 3.04
C LEU A 92 2.11 11.42 1.93
N ALA A 93 0.82 11.02 2.02
CA ALA A 93 -0.22 11.47 1.11
C ALA A 93 -0.43 12.99 1.17
N ALA A 94 -0.39 13.59 2.37
CA ALA A 94 -0.55 15.04 2.54
C ALA A 94 0.64 15.87 2.04
N MET A 95 1.83 15.26 1.92
CA MET A 95 3.05 15.93 1.46
C MET A 95 3.09 16.11 -0.06
N ASP A 96 2.46 15.21 -0.81
CA ASP A 96 2.50 15.19 -2.27
C ASP A 96 1.27 15.92 -2.86
N SER A 97 1.51 16.89 -3.73
CA SER A 97 0.44 17.69 -4.37
C SER A 97 -0.40 16.89 -5.38
N VAL A 98 0.06 15.71 -5.79
CA VAL A 98 -0.69 14.81 -6.68
C VAL A 98 -1.83 14.11 -5.93
N ASN A 99 -1.68 13.90 -4.62
CA ASN A 99 -2.65 13.17 -3.82
C ASN A 99 -3.85 14.04 -3.43
N THR A 100 -5.02 13.43 -3.37
CA THR A 100 -6.26 14.12 -3.04
C THR A 100 -6.46 14.19 -1.53
N LEU A 101 -7.16 15.25 -1.07
CA LEU A 101 -7.60 15.35 0.32
C LEU A 101 -8.49 14.15 0.71
N ASP A 102 -9.24 13.60 -0.25
CA ASP A 102 -10.03 12.38 -0.06
C ASP A 102 -9.17 11.17 0.32
N LEU A 103 -8.03 10.98 -0.35
CA LEU A 103 -7.09 9.92 -0.01
C LEU A 103 -6.51 10.12 1.39
N VAL A 104 -6.08 11.33 1.73
CA VAL A 104 -5.55 11.66 3.05
C VAL A 104 -6.59 11.35 4.15
N TYR A 105 -7.82 11.82 3.94
CA TYR A 105 -8.92 11.59 4.88
C TYR A 105 -9.26 10.10 5.00
N THR A 106 -9.26 9.37 3.88
CA THR A 106 -9.50 7.92 3.88
C THR A 106 -8.44 7.18 4.69
N LEU A 107 -7.15 7.50 4.50
CA LEU A 107 -6.06 6.87 5.25
C LEU A 107 -6.14 7.17 6.76
N LEU A 108 -6.57 8.39 7.12
CA LEU A 108 -6.82 8.76 8.51
C LEU A 108 -7.99 7.97 9.11
N LEU A 109 -9.09 7.84 8.39
CA LEU A 109 -10.25 7.07 8.84
C LEU A 109 -9.94 5.57 8.98
N ALA A 110 -9.05 5.05 8.14
CA ALA A 110 -8.65 3.64 8.19
C ALA A 110 -7.82 3.31 9.45
N ASN A 111 -7.16 4.29 10.08
CA ASN A 111 -6.48 4.10 11.37
C ASN A 111 -6.51 5.38 12.24
N PRO A 112 -7.63 5.65 12.93
CA PRO A 112 -7.79 6.88 13.71
C PRO A 112 -6.92 6.92 14.97
N VAL A 113 -6.41 5.77 15.45
CA VAL A 113 -5.55 5.69 16.64
C VAL A 113 -4.27 6.50 16.44
N MET A 114 -3.79 6.60 15.20
CA MET A 114 -2.57 7.33 14.84
C MET A 114 -2.64 8.83 15.13
N VAL A 115 -3.85 9.40 15.18
CA VAL A 115 -4.07 10.83 15.47
C VAL A 115 -4.65 11.08 16.85
N GLN A 116 -5.26 10.07 17.48
CA GLN A 116 -5.84 10.19 18.83
C GLN A 116 -4.79 10.33 19.93
N SER A 117 -3.60 9.77 19.73
CA SER A 117 -2.55 9.74 20.78
C SER A 117 -1.79 11.08 20.93
N GLY A 118 -2.15 12.10 20.15
CA GLY A 118 -1.28 13.25 19.91
C GLY A 118 -0.07 12.83 19.08
N ILE A 119 0.26 13.60 18.05
CA ILE A 119 1.49 13.35 17.28
C ILE A 119 2.65 13.74 18.21
N LEU A 120 3.20 12.76 18.93
CA LEU A 120 4.46 12.93 19.66
C LEU A 120 5.57 13.01 18.61
N LEU A 121 5.91 14.24 18.23
CA LEU A 121 7.06 14.59 17.38
C LEU A 121 8.37 14.45 18.15
#